data_AF-A0A359MPW6-F1
#
_entry.id   AF-A0A359MPW6-F1
#
_cell.length_a   1.000
_cell.length_b   1.000
_cell.length_c   1.000
_cell.angle_alpha   90.00
_cell.angle_beta   90.00
_cell.angle_gamma   90.00
#
_symmetry.space_group_name_H-M   'P 1'
#
loop_
_entity.id
_entity.type
_entity.pdbx_description
1 polymer ?
#
loop_
_entity_poly.entity_id
_entity_poly.type
_entity_poly.pdbx_seq_one_letter_code
_entity_poly.pdbx_strand_id
1 'polypeptide(L)'
;QLNREGVALAFSRITPVTPYVVRYHFLYGDNASYSGMARYYQEYLLHTGVIKDKLEDNQMSMDIQLIGAITKKIKVAGVPMNRDVPVTTFQQAQTILNKMVSKSIGNISILYSGMINGGLDYSSPSKLKIEKSLGGHNGYLEFIRYAEQQDCDSFMDVDITKIYKKGNAISSRKDFARTLNKNSAVVSSFSPASNDARYDRMAVLVNPIRYRSVVDSFLGEYGKHYNKYLYLSSIGESLNSNFDEKDGLTREEVKVLTVRELKKFKDAGYQIKLDSGNAYALEFADSLTNVKLDSSNTRLEGQSVPFIGMVLKGYVHFTGMPLNQSRDYKKALLKVIENGAGLHYLLMDAEPLVLTDTKYTDFYSSNADIWMDEIQSVYHKLNQDLGTLSSQCIIDHKQVKNDLFQVTYENGTKVFVNYSDTDMKLDNIEIKANDYTVVH
;
A
#
# COMPACT_ATOMS: atom_id res chain seq x y z
N GLN A 1 -14.03 -35.27 13.13
CA GLN A 1 -13.89 -35.92 11.80
C GLN A 1 -13.90 -34.81 10.75
N LEU A 2 -12.75 -34.54 10.15
CA LEU A 2 -12.62 -33.60 9.03
C LEU A 2 -13.31 -34.23 7.83
N ASN A 3 -14.50 -33.73 7.49
CA ASN A 3 -15.11 -33.99 6.20
C ASN A 3 -14.12 -33.51 5.13
N ARG A 4 -13.58 -34.45 4.36
CA ARG A 4 -13.00 -34.17 3.05
C ARG A 4 -14.13 -33.60 2.20
N GLU A 5 -14.26 -32.28 2.17
CA GLU A 5 -15.12 -31.60 1.20
C GLU A 5 -14.68 -32.07 -0.19
N GLY A 6 -15.61 -32.70 -0.91
CA GLY A 6 -15.39 -33.08 -2.29
C GLY A 6 -15.02 -31.82 -3.08
N VAL A 7 -13.96 -31.91 -3.88
CA VAL A 7 -13.60 -30.86 -4.83
C VAL A 7 -14.70 -30.80 -5.88
N ALA A 8 -15.72 -29.98 -5.63
CA ALA A 8 -16.70 -29.64 -6.65
C ALA A 8 -15.98 -28.76 -7.68
N LEU A 9 -15.67 -29.35 -8.84
CA LEU A 9 -15.20 -28.59 -10.00
C LEU A 9 -16.37 -27.73 -10.49
N ALA A 10 -16.31 -26.44 -10.19
CA ALA A 10 -17.25 -25.46 -10.72
C ALA A 10 -16.59 -24.73 -11.89
N PHE A 11 -17.28 -24.69 -13.03
CA PHE A 11 -16.83 -24.00 -14.23
C PHE A 11 -17.65 -22.74 -14.45
N SER A 12 -16.99 -21.65 -14.85
CA SER A 12 -17.67 -20.42 -15.25
C SER A 12 -18.54 -20.70 -16.48
N ARG A 13 -19.80 -20.24 -16.45
CA ARG A 13 -20.66 -20.18 -17.65
C ARG A 13 -20.44 -18.90 -18.47
N ILE A 14 -19.60 -17.99 -17.96
CA ILE A 14 -19.28 -16.71 -18.59
C ILE A 14 -17.94 -16.87 -19.31
N THR A 15 -17.94 -16.64 -20.62
CA THR A 15 -16.74 -16.65 -21.46
C THR A 15 -16.24 -15.21 -21.62
N PRO A 16 -14.95 -14.92 -21.38
CA PRO A 16 -14.38 -13.60 -21.65
C PRO A 16 -14.52 -13.25 -23.14
N VAL A 17 -15.01 -12.04 -23.44
CA VAL A 17 -15.17 -11.53 -24.81
C VAL A 17 -14.01 -10.63 -25.26
N THR A 18 -13.05 -10.36 -24.37
CA THR A 18 -11.89 -9.49 -24.65
C THR A 18 -10.80 -10.27 -25.39
N PRO A 19 -10.24 -9.76 -26.50
CA PRO A 19 -9.14 -10.42 -27.19
C PRO A 19 -7.87 -10.44 -26.34
N TYR A 20 -7.18 -11.58 -26.32
CA TYR A 20 -5.83 -11.68 -25.78
C TYR A 20 -4.84 -11.13 -26.80
N VAL A 21 -4.10 -10.08 -26.42
CA VAL A 21 -3.13 -9.42 -27.29
C VAL A 21 -1.76 -9.49 -26.64
N VAL A 22 -0.76 -9.93 -27.42
CA VAL A 22 0.65 -9.93 -27.02
C VAL A 22 1.44 -9.12 -28.04
N ARG A 23 2.24 -8.17 -27.55
CA ARG A 23 3.18 -7.40 -28.37
C ARG A 23 4.59 -7.83 -28.03
N TYR A 24 5.36 -8.26 -29.03
CA TYR A 24 6.76 -8.58 -28.87
C TYR A 24 7.63 -7.41 -29.33
N HIS A 25 8.62 -7.08 -28.52
CA HIS A 25 9.68 -6.15 -28.89
C HIS A 25 11.03 -6.80 -28.54
N PHE A 26 11.94 -6.84 -29.51
CA PHE A 26 13.26 -7.44 -29.34
C PHE A 26 14.28 -6.36 -29.01
N LEU A 27 14.99 -6.54 -27.90
CA LEU A 27 16.09 -5.67 -27.48
C LEU A 27 17.44 -6.25 -27.94
N TYR A 28 18.41 -5.38 -28.20
CA TYR A 28 19.71 -5.76 -28.77
C TYR A 28 20.87 -5.09 -28.04
N GLY A 29 22.07 -5.68 -28.15
CA GLY A 29 23.29 -5.15 -27.53
C GLY A 29 23.16 -5.01 -26.02
N ASP A 30 23.64 -3.88 -25.47
CA ASP A 30 23.60 -3.60 -24.03
C ASP A 30 22.17 -3.44 -23.47
N ASN A 31 21.18 -3.20 -24.35
CA ASN A 31 19.77 -3.16 -23.97
C ASN A 31 19.13 -4.55 -23.87
N ALA A 32 19.80 -5.63 -24.30
CA ALA A 32 19.29 -7.00 -24.20
C ALA A 32 19.44 -7.56 -22.77
N SER A 33 18.94 -6.81 -21.79
CA SER A 33 19.00 -7.08 -20.35
C SER A 33 17.65 -6.75 -19.69
N TYR A 34 17.44 -7.21 -18.46
CA TYR A 34 16.26 -6.80 -17.69
C TYR A 34 16.25 -5.29 -17.42
N SER A 35 17.42 -4.65 -17.32
CA SER A 35 17.54 -3.19 -17.25
C SER A 35 16.98 -2.52 -18.50
N GLY A 36 17.33 -3.05 -19.67
CA GLY A 36 16.77 -2.58 -20.94
C GLY A 36 15.26 -2.83 -21.06
N MET A 37 14.76 -3.96 -20.55
CA MET A 37 13.31 -4.25 -20.51
C MET A 37 12.56 -3.25 -19.62
N ALA A 38 13.10 -2.92 -18.45
CA ALA A 38 12.51 -1.95 -17.53
C ALA A 38 12.45 -0.55 -18.18
N ARG A 39 13.55 -0.09 -18.78
CA ARG A 39 13.59 1.19 -19.51
C ARG A 39 12.60 1.22 -20.68
N TYR A 40 12.54 0.16 -21.48
CA TYR A 40 11.57 0.06 -22.57
C TYR A 40 10.12 0.17 -22.07
N TYR A 41 9.81 -0.49 -20.96
CA TYR A 41 8.47 -0.43 -20.38
C TYR A 41 8.16 0.94 -19.75
N GLN A 42 9.13 1.59 -19.09
CA GLN A 42 9.00 2.96 -18.60
C GLN A 42 8.69 3.94 -19.73
N GLU A 43 9.43 3.87 -20.85
CA GLU A 43 9.17 4.68 -22.06
C GLU A 43 7.78 4.40 -22.65
N TYR A 44 7.35 3.14 -22.66
CA TYR A 44 5.99 2.80 -23.07
C TYR A 44 4.93 3.47 -22.18
N LEU A 45 5.12 3.48 -20.86
CA LEU A 45 4.20 4.14 -19.93
C LEU A 45 4.17 5.66 -20.12
N LEU A 46 5.31 6.29 -20.41
CA LEU A 46 5.41 7.72 -20.74
C LEU A 46 4.68 8.03 -22.05
N HIS A 47 4.97 7.28 -23.11
CA HIS A 47 4.35 7.48 -24.42
C HIS A 47 2.84 7.26 -24.42
N THR A 48 2.34 6.40 -23.53
CA THR A 48 0.90 6.15 -23.37
C THR A 48 0.24 7.09 -22.37
N GLY A 49 1.00 7.97 -21.71
CA GLY A 49 0.49 8.92 -20.71
C GLY A 49 0.06 8.29 -19.39
N VAL A 50 0.43 7.02 -19.16
CA VAL A 50 0.14 6.31 -17.91
C VAL A 50 0.97 6.86 -16.76
N ILE A 51 2.23 7.20 -17.02
CA ILE A 51 3.06 8.02 -16.14
C ILE A 51 3.38 9.33 -16.86
N LYS A 52 3.64 10.40 -16.10
CA LYS A 52 3.71 11.77 -16.61
C LYS A 52 5.10 12.36 -16.41
N ASP A 53 5.15 13.64 -16.06
CA ASP A 53 6.37 14.41 -15.87
C ASP A 53 7.25 13.76 -14.79
N LYS A 54 8.57 13.99 -14.91
CA LYS A 54 9.51 13.62 -13.86
C LYS A 54 9.15 14.36 -12.57
N LEU A 55 9.40 13.68 -11.46
CA LEU A 55 9.30 14.29 -10.14
C LEU A 55 10.39 15.36 -9.97
N GLU A 56 10.12 16.35 -9.11
CA GLU A 56 11.03 17.46 -8.80
C GLU A 56 11.36 17.49 -7.30
N ASP A 57 11.83 16.37 -6.78
CA ASP A 57 12.22 16.19 -5.39
C ASP A 57 13.72 16.08 -5.19
N ASN A 58 14.17 16.60 -4.05
CA ASN A 58 15.52 16.45 -3.51
C ASN A 58 15.55 15.81 -2.12
N GLN A 59 14.40 15.28 -1.67
CA GLN A 59 14.23 14.62 -0.39
C GLN A 59 13.58 13.25 -0.57
N MET A 60 13.96 12.29 0.26
CA MET A 60 13.37 10.96 0.27
C MET A 60 11.92 11.04 0.78
N SER A 61 10.97 10.48 0.03
CA SER A 61 9.57 10.42 0.47
C SER A 61 9.37 9.42 1.61
N MET A 62 8.47 9.72 2.54
CA MET A 62 8.12 8.84 3.65
C MET A 62 6.60 8.72 3.82
N ASP A 63 6.09 7.50 3.82
CA ASP A 63 4.73 7.19 4.27
C ASP A 63 4.73 6.84 5.76
N ILE A 64 3.83 7.46 6.52
CA ILE A 64 3.51 7.06 7.90
C ILE A 64 2.06 6.62 7.94
N GLN A 65 1.85 5.31 8.06
CA GLN A 65 0.52 4.75 8.23
C GLN A 65 0.11 4.80 9.70
N LEU A 66 -0.93 5.56 10.03
CA LEU A 66 -1.50 5.64 11.37
C LEU A 66 -2.74 4.76 11.49
N ILE A 67 -2.83 4.00 12.58
CA ILE A 67 -4.04 3.25 12.93
C ILE A 67 -4.92 4.08 13.86
N GLY A 68 -6.18 4.31 13.48
CA GLY A 68 -7.14 5.11 14.22
C GLY A 68 -7.90 4.35 15.29
N ALA A 69 -8.96 3.65 14.90
CA ALA A 69 -9.78 2.88 15.81
C ALA A 69 -9.79 1.38 15.46
N ILE A 70 -9.79 0.54 16.49
CA ILE A 70 -9.92 -0.91 16.37
C ILE A 70 -11.20 -1.39 17.06
N THR A 71 -11.78 -2.49 16.58
CA THR A 71 -12.90 -3.11 17.32
C THR A 71 -12.38 -4.04 18.42
N LYS A 72 -12.74 -3.77 19.67
CA LYS A 72 -12.40 -4.60 20.83
C LYS A 72 -13.67 -5.00 21.59
N LYS A 73 -13.67 -6.22 22.12
CA LYS A 73 -14.74 -6.71 23.01
C LYS A 73 -14.41 -6.25 24.42
N ILE A 74 -15.26 -5.39 24.99
CA ILE A 74 -15.13 -4.88 26.36
C ILE A 74 -16.38 -5.21 27.18
N LYS A 75 -16.24 -5.29 28.51
CA LYS A 75 -17.40 -5.47 29.40
C LYS A 75 -18.00 -4.12 29.75
N VAL A 76 -19.27 -3.90 29.41
CA VAL A 76 -20.05 -2.73 29.82
C VAL A 76 -21.14 -3.21 30.76
N ALA A 77 -21.11 -2.76 32.03
CA ALA A 77 -22.02 -3.24 33.07
C ALA A 77 -22.12 -4.78 33.15
N GLY A 78 -20.98 -5.47 33.01
CA GLY A 78 -20.90 -6.95 33.04
C GLY A 78 -21.22 -7.65 31.71
N VAL A 79 -21.78 -6.96 30.73
CA VAL A 79 -22.13 -7.55 29.43
C VAL A 79 -21.00 -7.34 28.42
N PRO A 80 -20.47 -8.39 27.78
CA PRO A 80 -19.46 -8.25 26.74
C PRO A 80 -20.08 -7.61 25.48
N MET A 81 -19.51 -6.49 25.04
CA MET A 81 -19.94 -5.76 23.86
C MET A 81 -18.74 -5.38 22.99
N ASN A 82 -18.93 -5.41 21.66
CA ASN A 82 -17.95 -4.84 20.75
C ASN A 82 -18.04 -3.31 20.78
N ARG A 83 -16.88 -2.65 20.88
CA ARG A 83 -16.72 -1.20 20.83
C ARG A 83 -15.53 -0.85 19.95
N ASP A 84 -15.65 0.28 19.27
CA ASP A 84 -14.54 0.86 18.53
C ASP A 84 -13.69 1.67 19.52
N VAL A 85 -12.50 1.16 19.80
CA VAL A 85 -11.54 1.70 20.76
C VAL A 85 -10.50 2.51 19.98
N PRO A 86 -10.28 3.79 20.33
CA PRO A 86 -9.26 4.60 19.69
C PRO A 86 -7.87 4.08 20.09
N VAL A 87 -6.98 3.93 19.11
CA VAL A 87 -5.56 3.62 19.31
C VAL A 87 -4.65 4.77 18.85
N THR A 88 -5.13 5.63 17.96
CA THR A 88 -4.55 6.96 17.68
C THR A 88 -5.70 7.90 17.39
N THR A 89 -5.91 8.93 18.19
CA THR A 89 -6.90 10.00 17.94
C THR A 89 -6.34 11.02 16.95
N PHE A 90 -7.19 11.94 16.45
CA PHE A 90 -6.71 13.01 15.57
C PHE A 90 -5.70 13.95 16.27
N GLN A 91 -5.90 14.23 17.56
CA GLN A 91 -4.96 15.03 18.35
C GLN A 91 -3.61 14.31 18.56
N GLN A 92 -3.64 13.00 18.80
CA GLN A 92 -2.41 12.20 18.89
C GLN A 92 -1.68 12.12 17.54
N ALA A 93 -2.42 11.98 16.43
CA ALA A 93 -1.84 12.06 15.09
C ALA A 93 -1.14 13.40 14.82
N GLN A 94 -1.75 14.53 15.23
CA GLN A 94 -1.09 15.84 15.19
C GLN A 94 0.20 15.86 16.03
N THR A 95 0.18 15.24 17.21
CA THR A 95 1.35 15.17 18.11
C THR A 95 2.49 14.37 17.48
N ILE A 96 2.18 13.22 16.86
CA ILE A 96 3.15 12.39 16.15
C ILE A 96 3.75 13.16 14.97
N LEU A 97 2.92 13.81 14.15
CA LEU A 97 3.40 14.62 13.02
C LEU A 97 4.28 15.79 13.50
N ASN A 98 3.88 16.48 14.57
CA ASN A 98 4.68 17.55 15.17
C ASN A 98 6.06 17.05 15.63
N LYS A 99 6.13 15.87 16.25
CA LYS A 99 7.41 15.24 16.66
C LYS A 99 8.29 14.97 15.43
N MET A 100 7.74 14.48 14.32
CA MET A 100 8.50 14.23 13.09
C MET A 100 9.02 15.52 12.45
N VAL A 101 8.15 16.52 12.29
CA VAL A 101 8.51 17.82 11.69
C VAL A 101 9.56 18.54 12.54
N SER A 102 9.40 18.57 13.87
CA SER A 102 10.40 19.17 14.79
C SER A 102 11.75 18.45 14.78
N LYS A 103 11.79 17.18 14.37
CA LYS A 103 13.01 16.39 14.14
C LYS A 103 13.55 16.54 12.71
N SER A 104 13.03 17.49 11.92
CA SER A 104 13.43 17.80 10.54
C SER A 104 13.22 16.64 9.54
N ILE A 105 12.21 15.81 9.77
CA ILE A 105 11.76 14.82 8.78
C ILE A 105 10.84 15.55 7.79
N GLY A 106 11.17 15.50 6.50
CA GLY A 106 10.45 16.15 5.41
C GLY A 106 9.79 15.14 4.46
N ASN A 107 9.08 15.64 3.44
CA ASN A 107 8.38 14.84 2.42
C ASN A 107 7.56 13.67 3.03
N ILE A 108 6.72 14.01 4.01
CA ILE A 108 5.89 13.06 4.77
C ILE A 108 4.48 12.99 4.16
N SER A 109 4.01 11.78 3.92
CA SER A 109 2.61 11.45 3.63
C SER A 109 2.02 10.65 4.80
N ILE A 110 0.90 11.09 5.38
CA ILE A 110 0.17 10.33 6.39
C ILE A 110 -0.90 9.46 5.72
N LEU A 111 -0.91 8.16 5.99
CA LEU A 111 -1.98 7.23 5.60
C LEU A 111 -2.79 6.88 6.83
N TYR A 112 -3.99 7.42 6.98
CA TYR A 112 -4.72 7.27 8.23
C TYR A 112 -5.85 6.24 8.09
N SER A 113 -5.56 5.02 8.54
CA SER A 113 -6.45 3.88 8.49
C SER A 113 -7.39 3.81 9.69
N GLY A 114 -8.62 3.34 9.47
CA GLY A 114 -9.57 3.10 10.55
C GLY A 114 -10.15 4.36 11.19
N MET A 115 -10.33 5.43 10.41
CA MET A 115 -10.94 6.67 10.88
C MET A 115 -12.45 6.77 10.62
N ILE A 116 -13.03 5.85 9.84
CA ILE A 116 -14.43 5.89 9.42
C ILE A 116 -15.20 4.61 9.73
N ASN A 117 -16.51 4.73 9.85
CA ASN A 117 -17.50 3.66 9.67
C ASN A 117 -17.27 2.34 10.43
N GLY A 118 -16.66 2.39 11.61
CA GLY A 118 -16.37 1.23 12.47
C GLY A 118 -14.89 0.93 12.63
N GLY A 119 -14.00 1.89 12.36
CA GLY A 119 -12.56 1.74 12.50
C GLY A 119 -11.95 0.83 11.43
N LEU A 120 -10.95 0.04 11.80
CA LEU A 120 -10.34 -0.94 10.87
C LEU A 120 -11.32 -2.01 10.38
N ASP A 121 -12.38 -2.29 11.12
CA ASP A 121 -13.47 -3.14 10.68
C ASP A 121 -14.60 -2.28 10.08
N TYR A 122 -14.29 -1.46 9.08
CA TYR A 122 -15.26 -0.51 8.54
C TYR A 122 -16.41 -1.21 7.77
N SER A 123 -17.53 -0.51 7.75
CA SER A 123 -18.62 -0.71 6.80
C SER A 123 -18.46 0.21 5.59
N SER A 124 -19.21 -0.05 4.51
CA SER A 124 -19.07 0.66 3.23
C SER A 124 -19.00 2.19 3.39
N PRO A 125 -18.16 2.89 2.61
CA PRO A 125 -18.04 4.35 2.65
C PRO A 125 -19.23 5.08 2.03
N SER A 126 -20.28 4.39 1.56
CA SER A 126 -21.46 5.02 0.97
C SER A 126 -22.21 5.97 1.91
N LYS A 127 -22.04 5.80 3.23
CA LYS A 127 -22.48 6.75 4.25
C LYS A 127 -21.29 7.01 5.16
N LEU A 128 -20.57 8.07 4.88
CA LEU A 128 -19.34 8.45 5.54
C LEU A 128 -19.63 8.98 6.95
N LYS A 129 -19.02 8.33 7.93
CA LYS A 129 -19.03 8.80 9.31
C LYS A 129 -17.63 8.72 9.87
N ILE A 130 -17.09 9.87 10.25
CA ILE A 130 -15.85 9.96 11.02
C ILE A 130 -16.07 9.40 12.43
N GLU A 131 -15.12 8.60 12.90
CA GLU A 131 -15.19 7.98 14.22
C GLU A 131 -15.21 9.02 15.34
N LYS A 132 -16.29 9.01 16.13
CA LYS A 132 -16.48 9.95 17.24
C LYS A 132 -15.42 9.76 18.32
N SER A 133 -14.97 8.53 18.54
CA SER A 133 -13.93 8.19 19.51
C SER A 133 -12.55 8.77 19.16
N LEU A 134 -12.33 9.18 17.90
CA LEU A 134 -11.08 9.80 17.46
C LEU A 134 -11.06 11.34 17.60
N GLY A 135 -12.19 11.94 18.01
CA GLY A 135 -12.42 13.39 17.99
C GLY A 135 -13.52 13.82 17.00
N GLY A 136 -14.08 12.88 16.22
CA GLY A 136 -15.17 13.14 15.29
C GLY A 136 -14.79 14.09 14.15
N HIS A 137 -15.81 14.65 13.50
CA HIS A 137 -15.64 15.52 12.33
C HIS A 137 -14.74 16.74 12.62
N ASN A 138 -14.93 17.43 13.76
CA ASN A 138 -14.13 18.60 14.11
C ASN A 138 -12.65 18.25 14.32
N GLY A 139 -12.36 17.18 15.06
CA GLY A 139 -10.98 16.73 15.25
C GLY A 139 -10.30 16.35 13.94
N TYR A 140 -11.04 15.74 13.01
CA TYR A 140 -10.51 15.47 11.67
C TYR A 140 -10.19 16.75 10.90
N LEU A 141 -11.08 17.74 10.90
CA LEU A 141 -10.84 19.04 10.24
C LEU A 141 -9.65 19.81 10.84
N GLU A 142 -9.45 19.70 12.15
CA GLU A 142 -8.27 20.26 12.83
C GLU A 142 -6.99 19.53 12.41
N PHE A 143 -7.02 18.21 12.33
CA PHE A 143 -5.88 17.42 11.89
C PHE A 143 -5.48 17.68 10.44
N ILE A 144 -6.43 17.68 9.49
CA ILE A 144 -6.10 17.95 8.08
C ILE A 144 -5.53 19.35 7.87
N ARG A 145 -6.06 20.36 8.57
CA ARG A 145 -5.56 21.74 8.51
C ARG A 145 -4.17 21.86 9.11
N TYR A 146 -3.90 21.13 10.19
CA TYR A 146 -2.56 21.07 10.76
C TYR A 146 -1.58 20.40 9.79
N ALA A 147 -1.95 19.27 9.18
CA ALA A 147 -1.11 18.59 8.19
C ALA A 147 -0.81 19.49 6.98
N GLU A 148 -1.81 20.19 6.45
CA GLU A 148 -1.64 21.18 5.37
C GLU A 148 -0.69 22.32 5.77
N GLN A 149 -0.77 22.82 7.01
CA GLN A 149 0.16 23.84 7.52
C GLN A 149 1.61 23.35 7.63
N GLN A 150 1.83 22.03 7.74
CA GLN A 150 3.15 21.41 7.77
C GLN A 150 3.60 20.89 6.40
N ASP A 151 2.91 21.25 5.31
CA ASP A 151 3.15 20.75 3.95
C ASP A 151 3.16 19.21 3.89
N CYS A 152 2.22 18.60 4.61
CA CYS A 152 2.10 17.15 4.74
C CYS A 152 0.77 16.68 4.15
N ASP A 153 0.87 15.80 3.15
CA ASP A 153 -0.30 15.17 2.54
C ASP A 153 -0.92 14.15 3.50
N SER A 154 -2.21 14.31 3.82
CA SER A 154 -2.92 13.41 4.73
C SER A 154 -4.03 12.65 4.03
N PHE A 155 -3.77 11.39 3.72
CA PHE A 155 -4.66 10.51 2.98
C PHE A 155 -5.67 9.81 3.91
N MET A 156 -6.96 9.95 3.59
CA MET A 156 -8.01 9.12 4.21
C MET A 156 -7.99 7.73 3.57
N ASP A 157 -7.86 6.68 4.38
CA ASP A 157 -8.02 5.29 3.93
C ASP A 157 -9.49 5.00 3.63
N VAL A 158 -9.77 4.64 2.37
CA VAL A 158 -11.10 4.28 1.88
C VAL A 158 -11.00 3.02 1.05
N ASP A 159 -11.90 2.08 1.33
CA ASP A 159 -12.00 0.84 0.56
C ASP A 159 -13.40 0.69 -0.04
N ILE A 160 -13.42 0.41 -1.33
CA ILE A 160 -14.63 0.24 -2.14
C ILE A 160 -14.90 -1.25 -2.42
N THR A 161 -13.87 -2.09 -2.38
CA THR A 161 -13.93 -3.46 -2.90
C THR A 161 -14.25 -4.50 -1.83
N LYS A 162 -14.05 -4.19 -0.55
CA LYS A 162 -14.35 -5.09 0.57
C LYS A 162 -14.91 -4.32 1.77
N ILE A 163 -15.60 -5.02 2.66
CA ILE A 163 -16.09 -4.51 3.94
C ILE A 163 -15.94 -5.57 5.04
N TYR A 164 -15.82 -5.12 6.29
CA TYR A 164 -15.75 -6.02 7.45
C TYR A 164 -17.08 -6.06 8.23
N LYS A 165 -17.86 -4.98 8.18
CA LYS A 165 -19.19 -4.88 8.81
C LYS A 165 -20.25 -4.55 7.76
N LYS A 166 -21.35 -5.31 7.76
CA LYS A 166 -22.54 -5.00 6.95
C LYS A 166 -23.14 -3.67 7.38
N GLY A 167 -23.54 -2.85 6.42
CA GLY A 167 -24.09 -1.52 6.68
C GLY A 167 -23.90 -0.59 5.49
N ASN A 168 -24.42 0.63 5.60
CA ASN A 168 -24.16 1.70 4.62
C ASN A 168 -24.40 1.26 3.16
N ALA A 169 -25.63 0.80 2.89
CA ALA A 169 -26.08 0.28 1.59
C ALA A 169 -25.49 -1.08 1.14
N ILE A 170 -24.48 -1.62 1.82
CA ILE A 170 -23.91 -2.95 1.55
C ILE A 170 -24.22 -3.88 2.71
N SER A 171 -25.33 -4.64 2.61
CA SER A 171 -25.82 -5.43 3.74
C SER A 171 -26.38 -6.80 3.36
N SER A 172 -26.74 -6.99 2.10
CA SER A 172 -27.45 -8.18 1.65
C SER A 172 -26.60 -9.05 0.73
N ARG A 173 -27.01 -10.31 0.57
CA ARG A 173 -26.28 -11.31 -0.23
C ARG A 173 -26.03 -10.91 -1.69
N LYS A 174 -26.88 -10.08 -2.28
CA LYS A 174 -26.73 -9.55 -3.65
C LYS A 174 -25.66 -8.45 -3.77
N ASP A 175 -25.29 -7.84 -2.64
CA ASP A 175 -24.29 -6.77 -2.59
C ASP A 175 -22.86 -7.32 -2.45
N PHE A 176 -22.71 -8.64 -2.33
CA PHE A 176 -21.43 -9.33 -2.19
C PHE A 176 -21.09 -10.09 -3.46
N ALA A 177 -19.82 -10.05 -3.86
CA ALA A 177 -19.30 -10.87 -4.94
C ALA A 177 -19.46 -12.35 -4.59
N ARG A 178 -19.66 -13.19 -5.61
CA ARG A 178 -19.87 -14.63 -5.46
C ARG A 178 -18.73 -15.43 -6.06
N THR A 179 -18.32 -16.47 -5.34
CA THR A 179 -17.40 -17.49 -5.86
C THR A 179 -18.13 -18.41 -6.86
N LEU A 180 -17.39 -19.24 -7.60
CA LEU A 180 -17.97 -20.21 -8.55
C LEU A 180 -18.97 -21.18 -7.88
N ASN A 181 -18.80 -21.45 -6.58
CA ASN A 181 -19.70 -22.27 -5.77
C ASN A 181 -20.90 -21.47 -5.19
N LYS A 182 -21.12 -20.23 -5.66
CA LYS A 182 -22.23 -19.32 -5.28
C LYS A 182 -22.23 -18.83 -3.83
N ASN A 183 -21.17 -19.16 -3.07
CA ASN A 183 -20.93 -18.60 -1.76
C ASN A 183 -20.49 -17.13 -1.86
N SER A 184 -20.77 -16.33 -0.83
CA SER A 184 -20.20 -14.98 -0.76
C SER A 184 -18.68 -15.10 -0.73
N ALA A 185 -18.02 -14.33 -1.60
CA ALA A 185 -16.58 -14.27 -1.66
C ALA A 185 -16.05 -13.47 -0.47
N VAL A 186 -15.00 -14.00 0.13
CA VAL A 186 -14.43 -13.49 1.37
C VAL A 186 -12.92 -13.56 1.27
N VAL A 187 -12.24 -12.63 1.93
CA VAL A 187 -10.79 -12.63 2.08
C VAL A 187 -10.45 -12.61 3.57
N SER A 188 -9.47 -13.42 3.96
CA SER A 188 -8.96 -13.50 5.33
C SER A 188 -7.43 -13.56 5.28
N SER A 189 -6.78 -13.06 6.32
CA SER A 189 -5.36 -13.35 6.53
C SER A 189 -5.16 -14.79 7.00
N PHE A 190 -3.92 -15.26 6.96
CA PHE A 190 -3.52 -16.53 7.56
C PHE A 190 -2.87 -16.30 8.91
N SER A 191 -3.08 -17.23 9.84
CA SER A 191 -2.41 -17.24 11.14
C SER A 191 -0.92 -17.53 10.92
N PRO A 192 0.00 -16.68 11.39
CA PRO A 192 1.43 -16.98 11.24
C PRO A 192 1.87 -18.21 12.03
N ALA A 193 1.13 -18.59 13.08
CA ALA A 193 1.45 -19.73 13.94
C ALA A 193 0.97 -21.07 13.38
N SER A 194 -0.22 -21.11 12.76
CA SER A 194 -0.82 -22.36 12.26
C SER A 194 -0.96 -22.44 10.75
N ASN A 195 -0.72 -21.34 10.03
CA ASN A 195 -0.97 -21.18 8.61
C ASN A 195 -2.42 -21.52 8.19
N ASP A 196 -3.38 -21.36 9.11
CA ASP A 196 -4.82 -21.48 8.84
C ASP A 196 -5.45 -20.13 8.55
N ALA A 197 -6.53 -20.12 7.77
CA ALA A 197 -7.32 -18.93 7.51
C ALA A 197 -7.91 -18.36 8.82
N ARG A 198 -7.72 -17.05 9.04
CA ARG A 198 -8.24 -16.29 10.19
C ARG A 198 -9.66 -15.82 9.92
N TYR A 199 -10.63 -16.63 10.32
CA TYR A 199 -12.05 -16.31 10.15
C TYR A 199 -12.57 -15.18 11.05
N ASP A 200 -11.83 -14.81 12.10
CA ASP A 200 -12.14 -13.69 13.01
C ASP A 200 -11.90 -12.31 12.36
N ARG A 201 -11.10 -12.25 11.29
CA ARG A 201 -10.76 -11.03 10.53
C ARG A 201 -11.08 -11.16 9.04
N MET A 202 -12.23 -11.72 8.73
CA MET A 202 -12.68 -11.91 7.35
C MET A 202 -13.38 -10.65 6.81
N ALA A 203 -12.94 -10.17 5.64
CA ALA A 203 -13.67 -9.18 4.87
C ALA A 203 -14.55 -9.86 3.82
N VAL A 204 -15.75 -9.34 3.60
CA VAL A 204 -16.63 -9.75 2.51
C VAL A 204 -16.33 -8.87 1.29
N LEU A 205 -16.16 -9.50 0.13
CA LEU A 205 -15.91 -8.77 -1.11
C LEU A 205 -17.21 -8.16 -1.65
N VAL A 206 -17.18 -6.86 -1.95
CA VAL A 206 -18.30 -6.12 -2.51
C VAL A 206 -18.49 -6.51 -3.97
N ASN A 207 -19.76 -6.74 -4.36
CA ASN A 207 -20.12 -6.98 -5.75
C ASN A 207 -19.78 -5.74 -6.60
N PRO A 208 -18.95 -5.84 -7.66
CA PRO A 208 -18.54 -4.69 -8.46
C PRO A 208 -19.67 -3.87 -9.08
N ILE A 209 -20.86 -4.45 -9.27
CA ILE A 209 -22.06 -3.71 -9.71
C ILE A 209 -22.41 -2.58 -8.72
N ARG A 210 -22.00 -2.70 -7.44
CA ARG A 210 -22.21 -1.69 -6.42
C ARG A 210 -21.17 -0.58 -6.41
N TYR A 211 -20.01 -0.74 -7.06
CA TYR A 211 -18.91 0.24 -6.98
C TYR A 211 -19.38 1.64 -7.35
N ARG A 212 -20.10 1.79 -8.47
CA ARG A 212 -20.67 3.07 -8.89
C ARG A 212 -21.49 3.74 -7.78
N SER A 213 -22.44 3.03 -7.19
CA SER A 213 -23.30 3.60 -6.14
C SER A 213 -22.51 3.95 -4.88
N VAL A 214 -21.51 3.15 -4.53
CA VAL A 214 -20.65 3.40 -3.36
C VAL A 214 -19.80 4.65 -3.59
N VAL A 215 -19.16 4.75 -4.76
CA VAL A 215 -18.31 5.87 -5.16
C VAL A 215 -19.12 7.15 -5.31
N ASP A 216 -20.25 7.12 -6.02
CA ASP A 216 -21.12 8.29 -6.20
C ASP A 216 -21.61 8.83 -4.84
N SER A 217 -21.98 7.94 -3.90
CA SER A 217 -22.41 8.35 -2.56
C SER A 217 -21.24 8.89 -1.72
N PHE A 218 -20.08 8.21 -1.75
CA PHE A 218 -18.89 8.67 -1.05
C PHE A 218 -18.45 10.05 -1.54
N LEU A 219 -18.38 10.28 -2.86
CA LEU A 219 -18.00 11.57 -3.42
C LEU A 219 -19.00 12.68 -3.06
N GLY A 220 -20.30 12.35 -2.98
CA GLY A 220 -21.34 13.29 -2.54
C GLY A 220 -21.21 13.71 -1.08
N GLU A 221 -20.82 12.79 -0.19
CA GLU A 221 -20.65 13.08 1.24
C GLU A 221 -19.26 13.63 1.58
N TYR A 222 -18.21 13.17 0.90
CA TYR A 222 -16.84 13.62 1.12
C TYR A 222 -16.65 15.02 0.53
N GLY A 223 -16.87 15.18 -0.78
CA GLY A 223 -17.01 16.47 -1.46
C GLY A 223 -16.10 17.61 -0.97
N LYS A 224 -16.60 18.86 -1.01
CA LYS A 224 -15.85 20.07 -0.61
C LYS A 224 -15.66 20.22 0.91
N HIS A 225 -16.07 19.24 1.72
CA HIS A 225 -16.15 19.38 3.17
C HIS A 225 -14.93 18.81 3.90
N TYR A 226 -14.05 18.11 3.17
CA TYR A 226 -12.86 17.47 3.73
C TYR A 226 -11.62 17.86 2.90
N ASN A 227 -10.68 16.94 2.68
CA ASN A 227 -9.47 17.20 1.90
C ASN A 227 -9.52 16.49 0.53
N LYS A 228 -8.47 16.67 -0.28
CA LYS A 228 -8.36 16.08 -1.63
C LYS A 228 -7.56 14.77 -1.66
N TYR A 229 -7.10 14.24 -0.54
CA TYR A 229 -6.14 13.14 -0.48
C TYR A 229 -6.80 11.83 -0.04
N LEU A 230 -6.81 10.84 -0.92
CA LEU A 230 -7.44 9.54 -0.69
C LEU A 230 -6.45 8.40 -0.87
N TYR A 231 -6.36 7.54 0.14
CA TYR A 231 -5.67 6.27 0.04
C TYR A 231 -6.71 5.19 -0.27
N LEU A 232 -6.70 4.66 -1.49
CA LEU A 232 -7.65 3.62 -1.91
C LEU A 232 -7.02 2.23 -1.77
N SER A 233 -7.26 1.60 -0.62
CA SER A 233 -6.46 0.48 -0.08
C SER A 233 -6.66 -0.89 -0.74
N SER A 234 -7.49 -1.01 -1.79
CA SER A 234 -7.72 -2.31 -2.44
C SER A 234 -8.11 -2.23 -3.91
N ILE A 235 -8.70 -1.12 -4.34
CA ILE A 235 -9.26 -0.98 -5.70
C ILE A 235 -8.18 -0.95 -6.79
N GLY A 236 -6.93 -0.68 -6.44
CA GLY A 236 -5.76 -0.78 -7.34
C GLY A 236 -5.17 -2.19 -7.43
N GLU A 237 -5.52 -3.10 -6.51
CA GLU A 237 -4.99 -4.46 -6.44
C GLU A 237 -6.05 -5.52 -6.81
N SER A 238 -7.31 -5.28 -6.44
CA SER A 238 -8.37 -6.28 -6.42
C SER A 238 -9.37 -6.13 -7.57
N LEU A 239 -9.52 -7.20 -8.35
CA LEU A 239 -10.57 -7.36 -9.37
C LEU A 239 -11.51 -8.50 -8.96
N ASN A 240 -12.50 -8.17 -8.14
CA ASN A 240 -13.43 -9.13 -7.53
C ASN A 240 -14.46 -9.62 -8.56
N SER A 241 -14.18 -10.70 -9.28
CA SER A 241 -15.19 -11.36 -10.14
C SER A 241 -16.47 -11.69 -9.37
N ASN A 242 -17.59 -11.69 -10.07
CA ASN A 242 -18.88 -12.09 -9.51
C ASN A 242 -19.47 -13.24 -10.32
N PHE A 243 -19.60 -14.43 -9.73
CA PHE A 243 -20.19 -15.59 -10.40
C PHE A 243 -21.66 -15.80 -10.02
N ASP A 244 -22.42 -14.71 -9.88
CA ASP A 244 -23.88 -14.75 -9.74
C ASP A 244 -24.53 -15.06 -11.10
N GLU A 245 -25.68 -15.75 -11.12
CA GLU A 245 -26.35 -16.14 -12.37
C GLU A 245 -26.97 -14.97 -13.12
N LYS A 246 -27.42 -13.93 -12.41
CA LYS A 246 -28.08 -12.77 -13.03
C LYS A 246 -27.09 -11.67 -13.36
N ASP A 247 -26.11 -11.51 -12.49
CA ASP A 247 -25.23 -10.34 -12.39
C ASP A 247 -23.75 -10.75 -12.55
N GLY A 248 -23.51 -11.74 -13.41
CA GLY A 248 -22.19 -12.33 -13.62
C GLY A 248 -21.18 -11.32 -14.19
N LEU A 249 -19.96 -11.29 -13.62
CA LEU A 249 -18.86 -10.43 -14.07
C LEU A 249 -17.52 -11.18 -14.04
N THR A 250 -16.83 -11.16 -15.17
CA THR A 250 -15.44 -11.59 -15.34
C THR A 250 -14.45 -10.56 -14.82
N ARG A 251 -13.19 -10.95 -14.57
CA ARG A 251 -12.12 -10.02 -14.14
C ARG A 251 -11.93 -8.85 -15.11
N GLU A 252 -12.06 -9.10 -16.41
CA GLU A 252 -11.92 -8.06 -17.44
C GLU A 252 -13.05 -7.03 -17.40
N GLU A 253 -14.29 -7.47 -17.19
CA GLU A 253 -15.42 -6.55 -17.01
C GLU A 253 -15.29 -5.76 -15.71
N VAL A 254 -14.84 -6.41 -14.63
CA VAL A 254 -14.55 -5.72 -13.35
C VAL A 254 -13.46 -4.68 -13.54
N LYS A 255 -12.40 -4.97 -14.32
CA LYS A 255 -11.35 -3.98 -14.66
C LYS A 255 -11.95 -2.74 -15.31
N VAL A 256 -12.87 -2.89 -16.27
CA VAL A 256 -13.54 -1.76 -16.93
C VAL A 256 -14.36 -0.94 -15.93
N LEU A 257 -15.10 -1.59 -15.03
CA LEU A 257 -15.84 -0.90 -13.97
C LEU A 257 -14.89 -0.15 -13.03
N THR A 258 -13.82 -0.81 -12.57
CA THR A 258 -12.82 -0.23 -11.68
C THR A 258 -12.14 0.99 -12.29
N VAL A 259 -11.67 0.91 -13.55
CA VAL A 259 -11.06 2.03 -14.27
C VAL A 259 -12.02 3.22 -14.36
N ARG A 260 -13.30 2.97 -14.64
CA ARG A 260 -14.32 4.03 -14.67
C ARG A 260 -14.46 4.72 -13.33
N GLU A 261 -14.46 3.98 -12.23
CA GLU A 261 -14.60 4.55 -10.90
C GLU A 261 -13.33 5.29 -10.44
N LEU A 262 -12.14 4.76 -10.73
CA LEU A 262 -10.87 5.47 -10.49
C LEU A 262 -10.81 6.80 -11.27
N LYS A 263 -11.27 6.80 -12.52
CA LYS A 263 -11.36 8.02 -13.33
C LYS A 263 -12.25 9.08 -12.67
N LYS A 264 -13.38 8.71 -12.04
CA LYS A 264 -14.24 9.67 -11.35
C LYS A 264 -13.52 10.39 -10.21
N PHE A 265 -12.72 9.68 -9.42
CA PHE A 265 -11.92 10.32 -8.37
C PHE A 265 -10.93 11.33 -8.97
N LYS A 266 -10.24 10.98 -10.06
CA LYS A 266 -9.33 11.90 -10.75
C LYS A 266 -10.04 13.10 -11.36
N ASP A 267 -11.16 12.87 -12.06
CA ASP A 267 -11.98 13.94 -12.66
C ASP A 267 -12.54 14.90 -11.60
N ALA A 268 -12.80 14.39 -10.38
CA ALA A 268 -13.24 15.19 -9.24
C ALA A 268 -12.09 15.94 -8.52
N GLY A 269 -10.84 15.78 -8.97
CA GLY A 269 -9.67 16.51 -8.46
C GLY A 269 -8.98 15.88 -7.24
N TYR A 270 -9.28 14.62 -6.92
CA TYR A 270 -8.61 13.92 -5.82
C TYR A 270 -7.19 13.50 -6.19
N GLN A 271 -6.31 13.57 -5.20
CA GLN A 271 -4.97 12.99 -5.18
C GLN A 271 -5.08 11.58 -4.59
N ILE A 272 -4.68 10.59 -5.36
CA ILE A 272 -4.93 9.18 -5.06
C ILE A 272 -3.61 8.47 -4.78
N LYS A 273 -3.51 7.89 -3.59
CA LYS A 273 -2.51 6.87 -3.29
C LYS A 273 -3.14 5.50 -3.39
N LEU A 274 -2.47 4.55 -4.05
CA LEU A 274 -2.95 3.18 -4.20
C LEU A 274 -2.03 2.17 -3.51
N ASP A 275 -2.62 1.09 -3.00
CA ASP A 275 -1.87 -0.09 -2.54
C ASP A 275 -1.42 -0.93 -3.74
N SER A 276 -0.10 -1.22 -3.81
CA SER A 276 0.62 -2.02 -4.81
C SER A 276 0.51 -1.61 -6.29
N GLY A 277 -0.60 -0.99 -6.72
CA GLY A 277 -0.80 -0.33 -8.02
C GLY A 277 -0.66 -1.24 -9.23
N ASN A 278 -1.63 -2.15 -9.49
CA ASN A 278 -1.61 -2.92 -10.73
C ASN A 278 -1.68 -1.99 -11.96
N ALA A 279 -1.16 -2.46 -13.11
CA ALA A 279 -1.04 -1.65 -14.32
C ALA A 279 -2.33 -0.95 -14.78
N TYR A 280 -3.51 -1.53 -14.54
CA TYR A 280 -4.80 -0.91 -14.91
C TYR A 280 -5.13 0.34 -14.09
N ALA A 281 -4.51 0.50 -12.91
CA ALA A 281 -4.79 1.57 -11.96
C ALA A 281 -3.70 2.65 -11.96
N LEU A 282 -2.53 2.36 -12.53
CA LEU A 282 -1.34 3.22 -12.47
C LEU A 282 -1.60 4.63 -13.02
N GLU A 283 -2.36 4.77 -14.11
CA GLU A 283 -2.73 6.07 -14.70
C GLU A 283 -3.47 6.99 -13.72
N PHE A 284 -4.15 6.41 -12.73
CA PHE A 284 -4.94 7.14 -11.74
C PHE A 284 -4.21 7.33 -10.42
N ALA A 285 -3.00 6.78 -10.25
CA ALA A 285 -2.23 6.93 -9.02
C ALA A 285 -1.32 8.17 -9.09
N ASP A 286 -1.38 9.01 -8.07
CA ASP A 286 -0.39 10.07 -7.85
C ASP A 286 0.81 9.53 -7.06
N SER A 287 0.58 8.52 -6.23
CA SER A 287 1.64 7.74 -5.58
C SER A 287 1.19 6.33 -5.24
N LEU A 288 2.14 5.46 -4.93
CA LEU A 288 1.91 4.09 -4.51
C LEU A 288 2.45 3.84 -3.11
N THR A 289 1.87 2.89 -2.42
CA THR A 289 2.42 2.34 -1.17
C THR A 289 2.35 0.83 -1.21
N ASN A 290 3.02 0.15 -0.27
CA ASN A 290 3.01 -1.31 -0.15
C ASN A 290 3.45 -2.06 -1.42
N VAL A 291 4.24 -1.41 -2.28
CA VAL A 291 4.81 -2.05 -3.47
C VAL A 291 5.71 -3.20 -3.02
N LYS A 292 5.57 -4.36 -3.66
CA LYS A 292 6.41 -5.52 -3.34
C LYS A 292 7.81 -5.30 -3.89
N LEU A 293 8.74 -4.95 -3.01
CA LEU A 293 10.14 -4.63 -3.35
C LEU A 293 11.07 -5.86 -3.38
N ASP A 294 10.57 -7.03 -3.01
CA ASP A 294 11.31 -8.29 -2.99
C ASP A 294 10.43 -9.46 -3.48
N SER A 295 11.07 -10.58 -3.77
CA SER A 295 10.41 -11.79 -4.23
C SER A 295 9.88 -12.64 -3.07
N SER A 296 9.09 -13.67 -3.41
CA SER A 296 8.58 -14.63 -2.41
C SER A 296 9.64 -15.63 -1.93
N ASN A 297 10.83 -15.61 -2.56
CA ASN A 297 11.96 -16.50 -2.31
C ASN A 297 11.60 -17.99 -2.46
N THR A 298 10.70 -18.31 -3.40
CA THR A 298 10.35 -19.70 -3.68
C THR A 298 11.47 -20.39 -4.46
N ARG A 299 11.60 -21.72 -4.32
CA ARG A 299 12.66 -22.51 -4.96
C ARG A 299 12.67 -22.47 -6.50
N LEU A 300 11.61 -21.96 -7.12
CA LEU A 300 11.50 -21.81 -8.57
C LEU A 300 12.02 -20.46 -9.07
N GLU A 301 12.24 -19.51 -8.16
CA GLU A 301 12.80 -18.19 -8.46
C GLU A 301 14.33 -18.27 -8.50
N GLY A 302 14.93 -17.61 -9.50
CA GLY A 302 16.39 -17.50 -9.60
C GLY A 302 16.95 -16.35 -8.77
N GLN A 303 16.64 -15.12 -9.16
CA GLN A 303 17.15 -13.91 -8.53
C GLN A 303 16.05 -12.84 -8.47
N SER A 304 16.00 -12.13 -7.34
CA SER A 304 15.17 -10.93 -7.16
C SER A 304 15.87 -9.74 -7.83
N VAL A 305 15.12 -8.97 -8.63
CA VAL A 305 15.60 -7.78 -9.36
C VAL A 305 14.65 -6.63 -9.02
N PRO A 306 15.13 -5.39 -8.80
CA PRO A 306 14.29 -4.23 -8.48
C PRO A 306 13.50 -3.70 -9.70
N PHE A 307 12.88 -4.59 -10.48
CA PHE A 307 12.26 -4.26 -11.76
C PHE A 307 11.22 -3.15 -11.65
N ILE A 308 10.40 -3.17 -10.59
CA ILE A 308 9.40 -2.13 -10.35
C ILE A 308 10.05 -0.78 -10.01
N GLY A 309 11.14 -0.79 -9.23
CA GLY A 309 11.92 0.42 -8.95
C GLY A 309 12.53 1.00 -10.22
N MET A 310 13.10 0.16 -11.08
CA MET A 310 13.64 0.57 -12.38
C MET A 310 12.59 1.18 -13.31
N VAL A 311 11.34 0.73 -13.23
CA VAL A 311 10.23 1.25 -14.05
C VAL A 311 9.65 2.55 -13.48
N LEU A 312 9.50 2.67 -12.15
CA LEU A 312 8.76 3.78 -11.54
C LEU A 312 9.64 4.94 -11.06
N LYS A 313 10.90 4.67 -10.70
CA LYS A 313 11.79 5.66 -10.09
C LYS A 313 12.04 6.84 -11.04
N GLY A 314 11.86 8.05 -10.51
CA GLY A 314 11.94 9.32 -11.24
C GLY A 314 10.59 9.86 -11.70
N TYR A 315 9.52 9.07 -11.68
CA TYR A 315 8.19 9.46 -12.20
C TYR A 315 7.03 9.27 -11.23
N VAL A 316 7.10 8.27 -10.34
CA VAL A 316 6.03 7.97 -9.40
C VAL A 316 6.62 7.81 -8.01
N HIS A 317 6.07 8.49 -7.01
CA HIS A 317 6.43 8.19 -5.62
C HIS A 317 5.89 6.83 -5.23
N PHE A 318 6.75 5.95 -4.72
CA PHE A 318 6.32 4.67 -4.20
C PHE A 318 7.10 4.29 -2.96
N THR A 319 6.40 3.63 -2.03
CA THR A 319 7.01 3.04 -0.84
C THR A 319 6.76 1.53 -0.81
N GLY A 320 7.61 0.83 -0.06
CA GLY A 320 7.43 -0.60 0.21
C GLY A 320 6.38 -0.89 1.28
N MET A 321 6.39 -2.13 1.77
CA MET A 321 5.66 -2.48 3.00
C MET A 321 6.28 -1.78 4.22
N PRO A 322 5.53 -1.57 5.32
CA PRO A 322 6.07 -0.94 6.52
C PRO A 322 7.31 -1.65 7.05
N LEU A 323 8.42 -0.93 7.22
CA LEU A 323 9.70 -1.48 7.65
C LEU A 323 9.61 -2.14 9.03
N ASN A 324 8.88 -1.52 9.96
CA ASN A 324 8.65 -2.06 11.30
C ASN A 324 7.71 -3.27 11.37
N GLN A 325 7.16 -3.70 10.23
CA GLN A 325 6.40 -4.94 10.08
C GLN A 325 7.21 -6.04 9.37
N SER A 326 8.44 -5.74 8.96
CA SER A 326 9.31 -6.69 8.28
C SER A 326 9.96 -7.65 9.28
N ARG A 327 10.08 -8.92 8.89
CA ARG A 327 10.77 -9.96 9.69
C ARG A 327 12.25 -9.62 9.89
N ASP A 328 12.87 -9.04 8.86
CA ASP A 328 14.25 -8.57 8.88
C ASP A 328 14.27 -7.11 8.43
N TYR A 329 14.42 -6.23 9.42
CA TYR A 329 14.40 -4.78 9.21
C TYR A 329 15.55 -4.31 8.31
N LYS A 330 16.77 -4.82 8.52
CA LYS A 330 17.95 -4.40 7.75
C LYS A 330 17.82 -4.82 6.30
N LYS A 331 17.44 -6.08 6.05
CA LYS A 331 17.22 -6.55 4.68
C LYS A 331 16.11 -5.79 3.97
N ALA A 332 15.01 -5.50 4.67
CA ALA A 332 13.91 -4.70 4.10
C ALA A 332 14.36 -3.27 3.76
N LEU A 333 15.19 -2.65 4.62
CA LEU A 333 15.77 -1.33 4.36
C LEU A 333 16.69 -1.34 3.13
N LEU A 334 17.55 -2.36 2.99
CA LEU A 334 18.38 -2.53 1.80
C LEU A 334 17.54 -2.71 0.53
N LYS A 335 16.38 -3.39 0.61
CA LYS A 335 15.44 -3.52 -0.51
C LYS A 335 14.77 -2.20 -0.88
N VAL A 336 14.48 -1.33 0.10
CA VAL A 336 14.03 0.05 -0.16
C VAL A 336 15.10 0.81 -0.95
N ILE A 337 16.36 0.72 -0.54
CA ILE A 337 17.50 1.39 -1.18
C ILE A 337 17.75 0.86 -2.60
N GLU A 338 17.78 -0.47 -2.77
CA GLU A 338 18.03 -1.14 -4.06
C GLU A 338 16.94 -0.79 -5.10
N ASN A 339 15.69 -0.58 -4.67
CA ASN A 339 14.59 -0.17 -5.54
C ASN A 339 14.49 1.35 -5.72
N GLY A 340 15.22 2.16 -4.95
CA GLY A 340 15.04 3.62 -4.92
C GLY A 340 13.69 4.07 -4.36
N ALA A 341 13.05 3.23 -3.53
CA ALA A 341 11.74 3.49 -2.93
C ALA A 341 11.83 4.48 -1.75
N GLY A 342 10.68 5.04 -1.36
CA GLY A 342 10.54 5.79 -0.11
C GLY A 342 10.39 4.90 1.13
N LEU A 343 10.52 5.51 2.31
CA LEU A 343 10.35 4.83 3.60
C LEU A 343 8.86 4.66 3.93
N HIS A 344 8.53 3.60 4.66
CA HIS A 344 7.17 3.39 5.16
C HIS A 344 7.21 2.81 6.57
N TYR A 345 6.45 3.40 7.49
CA TYR A 345 6.27 2.88 8.85
C TYR A 345 4.78 2.86 9.23
N LEU A 346 4.38 1.84 10.00
CA LEU A 346 3.02 1.71 10.52
C LEU A 346 3.03 1.97 12.02
N LEU A 347 2.36 3.04 12.46
CA LEU A 347 2.40 3.54 13.82
C LEU A 347 1.01 3.60 14.47
N MET A 348 1.01 3.53 15.80
CA MET A 348 -0.10 3.83 16.70
C MET A 348 0.41 4.57 17.92
N ASP A 349 -0.41 5.44 18.51
CA ASP A 349 -0.06 6.15 19.75
C ASP A 349 -0.22 5.26 20.99
N ALA A 350 -1.27 4.43 21.01
CA ALA A 350 -1.59 3.59 22.15
C ALA A 350 -0.50 2.56 22.48
N GLU A 351 -0.42 2.21 23.76
CA GLU A 351 0.38 1.09 24.26
C GLU A 351 -0.08 -0.25 23.62
N PRO A 352 0.85 -1.15 23.23
CA PRO A 352 0.51 -2.43 22.61
C PRO A 352 -0.46 -3.30 23.41
N LEU A 353 -0.53 -3.11 24.73
CA LEU A 353 -1.48 -3.80 25.62
C LEU A 353 -2.95 -3.58 25.20
N VAL A 354 -3.27 -2.49 24.49
CA VAL A 354 -4.62 -2.27 23.94
C VAL A 354 -5.03 -3.36 22.96
N LEU A 355 -4.06 -4.02 22.31
CA LEU A 355 -4.29 -5.08 21.32
C LEU A 355 -4.56 -6.45 21.96
N THR A 356 -4.34 -6.61 23.27
CA THR A 356 -4.64 -7.86 23.99
C THR A 356 -6.12 -8.22 23.87
N ASP A 357 -6.40 -9.50 23.64
CA ASP A 357 -7.75 -10.04 23.38
C ASP A 357 -8.44 -9.43 22.15
N THR A 358 -7.64 -8.97 21.17
CA THR A 358 -8.13 -8.51 19.88
C THR A 358 -7.55 -9.33 18.74
N LYS A 359 -8.14 -9.20 17.55
CA LYS A 359 -7.63 -9.79 16.32
C LYS A 359 -6.49 -8.99 15.67
N TYR A 360 -6.10 -7.86 16.26
CA TYR A 360 -5.16 -6.87 15.70
C TYR A 360 -3.74 -7.03 16.26
N THR A 361 -3.39 -8.23 16.70
CA THR A 361 -2.08 -8.55 17.27
C THR A 361 -0.92 -8.26 16.32
N ASP A 362 -1.18 -8.18 15.02
CA ASP A 362 -0.16 -7.89 14.00
C ASP A 362 0.46 -6.48 14.21
N PHE A 363 -0.23 -5.54 14.87
CA PHE A 363 0.28 -4.18 15.13
C PHE A 363 1.07 -4.05 16.44
N TYR A 364 1.51 -5.16 17.05
CA TYR A 364 2.20 -5.12 18.34
C TYR A 364 3.50 -4.30 18.32
N SER A 365 4.17 -4.23 17.16
CA SER A 365 5.44 -3.52 16.95
C SER A 365 5.23 -2.11 16.37
N SER A 366 4.11 -1.45 16.68
CA SER A 366 3.72 -0.20 16.02
C SER A 366 3.65 1.01 16.96
N ASN A 367 4.07 0.93 18.21
CA ASN A 367 4.01 2.11 19.09
C ASN A 367 4.95 3.22 18.59
N ALA A 368 4.41 4.43 18.44
CA ALA A 368 5.10 5.57 17.83
C ALA A 368 6.32 6.04 18.65
N ASP A 369 6.23 6.03 19.97
CA ASP A 369 7.32 6.48 20.85
C ASP A 369 8.53 5.52 20.79
N ILE A 370 8.30 4.23 20.56
CA ILE A 370 9.37 3.24 20.38
C ILE A 370 10.15 3.49 19.08
N TRP A 371 9.46 3.85 17.99
CA TRP A 371 10.07 3.95 16.65
C TRP A 371 10.61 5.33 16.29
N MET A 372 10.19 6.40 16.99
CA MET A 372 10.48 7.77 16.57
C MET A 372 11.97 8.07 16.38
N ASP A 373 12.83 7.62 17.29
CA ASP A 373 14.26 7.90 17.21
C ASP A 373 14.95 7.07 16.10
N GLU A 374 14.53 5.83 15.88
CA GLU A 374 15.03 4.98 14.79
C GLU A 374 14.60 5.55 13.43
N ILE A 375 13.33 5.96 13.29
CA ILE A 375 12.81 6.61 12.07
C ILE A 375 13.64 7.86 11.75
N GLN A 376 13.88 8.71 12.75
CA GLN A 376 14.69 9.92 12.58
C GLN A 376 16.11 9.58 12.11
N SER A 377 16.77 8.64 12.78
CA SER A 377 18.15 8.23 12.47
C SER A 377 18.26 7.72 11.04
N VAL A 378 17.37 6.80 10.65
CA VAL A 378 17.36 6.22 9.31
C VAL A 378 17.02 7.26 8.25
N TYR A 379 16.01 8.10 8.48
CA TYR A 379 15.66 9.15 7.53
C TYR A 379 16.84 10.09 7.28
N HIS A 380 17.50 10.59 8.33
CA HIS A 380 18.62 11.53 8.14
C HIS A 380 19.79 10.90 7.40
N LYS A 381 20.17 9.65 7.74
CA LYS A 381 21.24 8.93 7.02
C LYS A 381 20.88 8.77 5.55
N LEU A 382 19.70 8.21 5.25
CA LEU A 382 19.32 7.92 3.87
C LEU A 382 19.05 9.18 3.06
N ASN A 383 18.42 10.19 3.65
CA ASN A 383 18.13 11.44 2.95
C ASN A 383 19.42 12.22 2.63
N GLN A 384 20.41 12.18 3.52
CA GLN A 384 21.74 12.73 3.25
C GLN A 384 22.43 12.03 2.07
N ASP A 385 22.39 10.70 2.05
CA ASP A 385 23.12 9.90 1.05
C ASP A 385 22.39 9.78 -0.29
N LEU A 386 21.06 9.74 -0.27
CA LEU A 386 20.21 9.34 -1.40
C LEU A 386 19.13 10.36 -1.76
N GLY A 387 18.90 11.42 -0.97
CA GLY A 387 17.82 12.38 -1.20
C GLY A 387 17.91 13.10 -2.55
N THR A 388 19.13 13.41 -3.02
CA THR A 388 19.37 13.99 -4.35
C THR A 388 19.08 13.03 -5.50
N LEU A 389 18.92 11.73 -5.21
CA LEU A 389 18.54 10.70 -6.17
C LEU A 389 17.02 10.49 -6.24
N SER A 390 16.21 11.22 -5.44
CA SER A 390 14.76 11.05 -5.39
C SER A 390 14.09 11.09 -6.76
N SER A 391 14.52 12.02 -7.60
CA SER A 391 13.98 12.26 -8.95
C SER A 391 14.80 11.62 -10.07
N GLN A 392 15.90 10.94 -9.73
CA GLN A 392 16.81 10.35 -10.70
C GLN A 392 16.35 8.95 -11.11
N CYS A 393 16.25 8.67 -12.40
CA CYS A 393 15.92 7.34 -12.89
C CYS A 393 17.03 6.32 -12.59
N ILE A 394 16.64 5.08 -12.25
CA ILE A 394 17.55 3.94 -12.21
C ILE A 394 17.73 3.43 -13.64
N ILE A 395 18.92 3.60 -14.20
CA ILE A 395 19.21 3.22 -15.58
C ILE A 395 19.79 1.81 -15.68
N ASP A 396 20.44 1.30 -14.64
CA ASP A 396 21.01 -0.05 -14.65
C ASP A 396 21.02 -0.67 -13.25
N HIS A 397 20.85 -1.98 -13.21
CA HIS A 397 21.01 -2.79 -12.02
C HIS A 397 21.77 -4.06 -12.39
N LYS A 398 22.74 -4.46 -11.57
CA LYS A 398 23.48 -5.70 -11.78
C LYS A 398 23.96 -6.31 -10.48
N GLN A 399 24.06 -7.63 -10.49
CA GLN A 399 24.80 -8.37 -9.47
C GLN A 399 26.30 -8.30 -9.79
N VAL A 400 27.09 -7.73 -8.87
CA VAL A 400 28.54 -7.61 -9.02
C VAL A 400 29.26 -8.84 -8.46
N LYS A 401 28.78 -9.34 -7.31
CA LYS A 401 29.20 -10.60 -6.68
C LYS A 401 27.98 -11.24 -6.00
N ASN A 402 28.11 -12.45 -5.47
CA ASN A 402 27.10 -13.01 -4.58
C ASN A 402 26.80 -12.01 -3.46
N ASP A 403 25.52 -11.72 -3.23
CA ASP A 403 25.01 -10.76 -2.24
C ASP A 403 25.47 -9.30 -2.40
N LEU A 404 26.17 -8.94 -3.48
CA LEU A 404 26.59 -7.56 -3.77
C LEU A 404 25.98 -7.08 -5.08
N PHE A 405 25.16 -6.05 -4.98
CA PHE A 405 24.42 -5.47 -6.09
C PHE A 405 24.83 -4.03 -6.32
N GLN A 406 24.74 -3.57 -7.57
CA GLN A 406 24.99 -2.18 -7.96
C GLN A 406 23.75 -1.64 -8.67
N VAL A 407 23.25 -0.52 -8.19
CA VAL A 407 22.23 0.33 -8.84
C VAL A 407 22.94 1.54 -9.44
N THR A 408 22.68 1.84 -10.71
CA THR A 408 23.24 3.01 -11.40
C THR A 408 22.13 3.98 -11.75
N TYR A 409 22.26 5.23 -11.32
CA TYR A 409 21.34 6.32 -11.59
C TYR A 409 21.76 7.12 -12.83
N GLU A 410 20.81 7.83 -13.45
CA GLU A 410 21.03 8.56 -14.70
C GLU A 410 22.09 9.68 -14.61
N ASN A 411 22.30 10.26 -13.43
CA ASN A 411 23.38 11.23 -13.18
C ASN A 411 24.77 10.60 -13.00
N GLY A 412 24.90 9.27 -13.14
CA GLY A 412 26.15 8.53 -12.98
C GLY A 412 26.41 7.99 -11.56
N THR A 413 25.62 8.42 -10.56
CA THR A 413 25.77 7.94 -9.19
C THR A 413 25.48 6.44 -9.11
N LYS A 414 26.31 5.72 -8.35
CA LYS A 414 26.20 4.28 -8.12
C LYS A 414 25.94 4.01 -6.65
N VAL A 415 24.99 3.13 -6.37
CA VAL A 415 24.70 2.63 -5.03
C VAL A 415 25.02 1.15 -4.99
N PHE A 416 25.96 0.77 -4.13
CA PHE A 416 26.32 -0.63 -3.88
C PHE A 416 25.59 -1.13 -2.64
N VAL A 417 24.92 -2.26 -2.75
CA VAL A 417 24.10 -2.85 -1.67
C VAL A 417 24.66 -4.22 -1.33
N ASN A 418 25.09 -4.39 -0.07
CA ASN A 418 25.66 -5.64 0.44
C ASN A 418 24.66 -6.35 1.37
N TYR A 419 24.14 -7.48 0.92
CA TYR A 419 23.21 -8.31 1.69
C TYR A 419 23.90 -9.39 2.54
N SER A 420 25.23 -9.52 2.51
CA SER A 420 25.93 -10.53 3.30
C SER A 420 26.18 -10.08 4.73
N ASP A 421 26.45 -11.06 5.60
CA ASP A 421 26.88 -10.85 6.98
C ASP A 421 28.38 -10.51 7.10
N THR A 422 29.04 -10.18 6.00
CA THR A 422 30.48 -9.88 5.94
C THR A 422 30.77 -8.62 5.15
N ASP A 423 31.79 -7.87 5.57
CA ASP A 423 32.28 -6.72 4.81
C ASP A 423 32.78 -7.17 3.43
N MET A 424 32.40 -6.44 2.39
CA MET A 424 32.82 -6.70 1.01
C MET A 424 33.73 -5.60 0.51
N LYS A 425 34.68 -5.99 -0.34
CA LYS A 425 35.58 -5.07 -1.05
C LYS A 425 35.44 -5.22 -2.56
N LEU A 426 35.31 -4.09 -3.23
CA LEU A 426 35.35 -3.95 -4.67
C LEU A 426 36.33 -2.84 -5.01
N ASP A 427 37.51 -3.21 -5.54
CA ASP A 427 38.63 -2.30 -5.74
C ASP A 427 38.98 -1.53 -4.45
N ASN A 428 38.80 -0.20 -4.46
CA ASN A 428 39.04 0.68 -3.31
C ASN A 428 37.76 1.02 -2.51
N ILE A 429 36.63 0.38 -2.83
CA ILE A 429 35.34 0.59 -2.17
C ILE A 429 35.13 -0.52 -1.14
N GLU A 430 34.93 -0.13 0.11
CA GLU A 430 34.49 -1.00 1.19
C GLU A 430 32.98 -0.82 1.41
N ILE A 431 32.26 -1.93 1.49
CA ILE A 431 30.83 -1.97 1.78
C ILE A 431 30.62 -2.87 2.98
N LYS A 432 30.12 -2.30 4.09
CA LYS A 432 29.92 -3.03 5.34
C LYS A 432 28.84 -4.12 5.20
N ALA A 433 28.92 -5.13 6.05
CA ALA A 433 27.92 -6.19 6.14
C ALA A 433 26.51 -5.61 6.36
N ASN A 434 25.52 -6.07 5.60
CA ASN A 434 24.13 -5.57 5.66
C ASN A 434 24.03 -4.03 5.56
N ASP A 435 24.84 -3.40 4.71
CA ASP A 435 24.87 -1.94 4.51
C ASP A 435 25.00 -1.59 3.02
N TYR A 436 25.06 -0.29 2.73
CA TYR A 436 25.24 0.26 1.39
C TYR A 436 26.33 1.32 1.35
N THR A 437 26.86 1.58 0.14
CA THR A 437 27.80 2.68 -0.11
C THR A 437 27.40 3.41 -1.39
N VAL A 438 27.41 4.75 -1.35
CA VAL A 438 27.14 5.63 -2.50
C VAL A 438 28.45 6.12 -3.09
N VAL A 439 28.55 6.11 -4.42
CA VAL A 439 29.71 6.62 -5.18
C VAL A 439 29.18 7.54 -6.28
N HIS A 440 29.61 8.80 -6.26
CA HIS A 440 29.21 9.83 -7.22
C HIS A 440 30.03 9.80 -8.51
#